data_AF-H9F2C8-F1
#
_entry.id   AF-H9F2C8-F1
#
_cell.length_a   1.000
_cell.length_b   1.000
_cell.length_c   1.000
_cell.angle_alpha   90.00
_cell.angle_beta   90.00
_cell.angle_gamma   90.00
#
_symmetry.space_group_name_H-M   'P 1'
#
loop_
_entity.id
_entity.type
_entity.pdbx_description
1 polymer ?
#
loop_
_entity_poly.entity_id
_entity_poly.type
_entity_poly.pdbx_seq_one_letter_code
_entity_poly.pdbx_strand_id
1 'polypeptide(L)'
;HTLLVPPDSSEKICTVQLVDNSWTPGYPHTQEALCPQMTWSWDQLPNRALGPVPASTLLPESPVGSPTMMLQPGPQLYDVMDAVPARRWKEFVRTLGLREAEIEAVEVEIGRFRDQQYEMLKRWRQQQPAGLGAVYAALERMGLDGCAEDLRSRLQRGP
;
A
#
# COMPACT_ATOMS: atom_id res chain seq x y z
N HIS A 1 -0.77 -5.26 -64.36
CA HIS A 1 -2.19 -4.87 -64.29
C HIS A 1 -2.64 -5.03 -62.86
N THR A 2 -3.14 -4.07 -62.09
CA THR A 2 -3.40 -2.64 -62.27
C THR A 2 -3.61 -2.13 -60.83
N LEU A 3 -2.91 -1.05 -60.47
CA LEU A 3 -3.23 -0.25 -59.28
C LEU A 3 -4.58 0.42 -59.51
N LEU A 4 -5.51 0.33 -58.55
CA LEU A 4 -6.69 1.19 -58.51
C LEU A 4 -6.86 1.80 -57.12
N VAL A 5 -6.68 3.12 -57.13
CA VAL A 5 -6.92 4.17 -56.14
C VAL A 5 -8.41 4.22 -55.74
N PRO A 6 -8.76 4.78 -54.56
CA PRO A 6 -10.12 4.80 -54.01
C PRO A 6 -10.96 5.99 -54.51
N PRO A 7 -12.30 5.94 -54.42
CA PRO A 7 -13.16 7.13 -54.43
C PRO A 7 -13.44 7.56 -52.96
N ASP A 8 -13.11 8.75 -52.48
CA ASP A 8 -13.60 10.12 -52.73
C ASP A 8 -15.02 10.46 -52.22
N SER A 9 -15.03 11.48 -51.35
CA SER A 9 -16.12 12.39 -50.94
C SER A 9 -17.31 11.86 -50.10
N SER A 10 -17.40 12.34 -48.86
CA SER A 10 -18.52 13.19 -48.41
C SER A 10 -18.32 13.59 -46.94
N GLU A 11 -17.82 14.80 -46.75
CA GLU A 11 -18.26 15.77 -45.74
C GLU A 11 -19.55 15.41 -44.97
N LYS A 12 -19.48 15.33 -43.64
CA LYS A 12 -20.49 15.89 -42.71
C LYS A 12 -19.81 16.30 -41.41
N ILE A 13 -19.50 17.58 -41.36
CA ILE A 13 -19.17 18.32 -40.15
C ILE A 13 -20.46 18.36 -39.33
N CYS A 14 -20.48 17.66 -38.19
CA CYS A 14 -21.56 17.84 -37.21
C CYS A 14 -21.33 19.17 -36.49
N THR A 15 -21.86 20.24 -37.09
CA THR A 15 -22.13 21.51 -36.42
C THR A 15 -23.22 21.26 -35.37
N VAL A 16 -22.84 21.02 -34.13
CA VAL A 16 -23.79 21.16 -33.00
C VAL A 16 -23.66 22.58 -32.49
N GLN A 17 -24.74 23.31 -32.78
CA GLN A 17 -25.01 24.67 -32.37
C GLN A 17 -24.89 24.82 -30.84
N LEU A 18 -24.08 25.80 -30.43
CA LEU A 18 -24.16 26.44 -29.13
C LEU A 18 -25.51 27.16 -29.07
N VAL A 19 -26.44 26.63 -28.27
CA VAL A 19 -27.61 27.37 -27.84
C VAL A 19 -27.61 27.44 -26.32
N ASP A 20 -27.67 28.67 -25.87
CA ASP A 20 -27.73 29.14 -24.50
C ASP A 20 -28.97 28.58 -23.81
N ASN A 21 -28.76 27.66 -22.86
CA ASN A 21 -29.81 27.19 -21.97
C ASN A 21 -29.31 27.38 -20.54
N SER A 22 -29.59 28.57 -20.03
CA SER A 22 -29.62 28.89 -18.61
C SER A 22 -30.49 27.87 -17.87
N TRP A 23 -29.88 27.07 -16.99
CA TRP A 23 -30.62 26.30 -15.99
C TRP A 23 -29.92 26.43 -14.64
N THR A 24 -30.58 27.13 -13.74
CA THR A 24 -30.28 27.18 -12.32
C THR A 24 -30.46 25.78 -11.71
N PRO A 25 -29.47 25.24 -10.98
CA PRO A 25 -29.73 24.10 -10.10
C PRO A 25 -30.40 24.65 -8.84
N GLY A 26 -31.73 24.62 -8.83
CA GLY A 26 -32.48 24.64 -7.58
C GLY A 26 -32.04 23.44 -6.75
N TYR A 27 -31.49 23.70 -5.56
CA TYR A 27 -31.21 22.71 -4.54
C TYR A 27 -32.53 22.06 -4.09
N PRO A 28 -32.75 20.75 -4.25
CA PRO A 28 -33.62 20.04 -3.35
C PRO A 28 -32.79 19.73 -2.10
N HIS A 29 -33.07 20.47 -1.04
CA HIS A 29 -32.78 20.05 0.32
C HIS A 29 -33.42 18.67 0.55
N THR A 30 -32.63 17.61 0.45
CA THR A 30 -33.00 16.29 0.96
C THR A 30 -32.03 15.95 2.08
N GLN A 31 -32.64 15.94 3.25
CA GLN A 31 -32.12 15.56 4.54
C GLN A 31 -31.77 14.05 4.55
N GLU A 32 -30.69 13.70 5.25
CA GLU A 32 -30.38 12.38 5.83
C GLU A 32 -29.89 11.30 4.83
N ALA A 33 -28.75 10.64 5.02
CA ALA A 33 -28.19 10.18 6.27
C ALA A 33 -26.84 10.84 6.60
N LEU A 34 -26.76 11.26 7.86
CA LEU A 34 -25.52 11.49 8.58
C LEU A 34 -24.72 10.18 8.53
N CYS A 35 -23.82 10.01 7.56
CA CYS A 35 -22.77 9.01 7.69
C CYS A 35 -22.04 9.38 8.98
N PRO A 36 -22.08 8.57 10.05
CA PRO A 36 -21.18 8.84 11.15
C PRO A 36 -19.80 8.76 10.52
N GLN A 37 -19.10 9.89 10.54
CA GLN A 37 -17.67 9.87 10.37
C GLN A 37 -17.19 8.88 11.41
N MET A 38 -16.81 7.70 10.94
CA MET A 38 -16.19 6.70 11.76
C MET A 38 -14.80 7.25 12.00
N THR A 39 -14.72 8.23 12.90
CA THR A 39 -13.52 8.68 13.56
C THR A 39 -13.00 7.41 14.21
N TRP A 40 -12.12 6.72 13.50
CA TRP A 40 -11.46 5.53 14.01
C TRP A 40 -10.59 6.02 15.16
N SER A 41 -11.21 6.10 16.34
CA SER A 41 -10.58 6.46 17.61
C SER A 41 -9.78 5.25 18.04
N TRP A 42 -8.58 5.15 17.48
CA TRP A 42 -7.60 4.14 17.88
C TRP A 42 -7.05 4.38 19.29
N ASP A 43 -7.47 5.45 19.98
CA ASP A 43 -7.10 5.78 21.36
C ASP A 43 -7.89 5.03 22.45
N GLN A 44 -8.85 4.15 22.10
CA GLN A 44 -9.73 3.49 23.08
C GLN A 44 -9.59 1.96 23.17
N LEU A 45 -8.35 1.47 23.23
CA LEU A 45 -8.09 0.13 23.75
C LEU A 45 -8.07 0.16 25.29
N PRO A 46 -8.95 -0.58 26.00
CA PRO A 46 -8.89 -0.66 27.45
C PRO A 46 -7.61 -1.40 27.85
N ASN A 47 -6.66 -0.66 28.42
CA ASN A 47 -5.59 -1.24 29.22
C ASN A 47 -6.24 -2.07 30.33
N ARG A 48 -6.16 -3.39 30.15
CA ARG A 48 -6.62 -4.39 31.09
C ARG A 48 -6.11 -4.04 32.49
N ALA A 49 -7.06 -3.73 33.37
CA ALA A 49 -6.82 -3.37 34.76
C ALA A 49 -5.92 -4.41 35.47
N LEU A 50 -4.80 -3.95 36.00
CA LEU A 50 -4.07 -4.62 37.07
C LEU A 50 -3.63 -3.53 38.06
N GLY A 51 -4.02 -3.71 39.32
CA GLY A 51 -3.88 -2.73 40.40
C GLY A 51 -2.42 -2.40 40.75
N PRO A 52 -2.23 -1.49 41.72
CA PRO A 52 -0.90 -1.01 42.09
C PRO A 52 -0.15 -2.11 42.85
N VAL A 53 0.96 -2.60 42.27
CA VAL A 53 1.92 -3.47 42.97
C VAL A 53 3.19 -2.65 43.20
N PRO A 54 3.70 -2.55 44.45
CA PRO A 54 4.78 -1.64 44.80
C PRO A 54 6.13 -2.13 44.25
N ALA A 55 6.99 -1.16 43.98
CA ALA A 55 8.35 -1.34 43.51
C ALA A 55 9.14 -2.29 44.42
N SER A 56 9.75 -3.32 43.81
CA SER A 56 11.06 -3.84 44.20
C SER A 56 11.54 -4.90 43.21
N THR A 57 12.69 -4.58 42.61
CA THR A 57 13.83 -5.51 42.49
C THR A 57 13.90 -6.42 41.24
N LEU A 58 15.05 -6.26 40.56
CA LEU A 58 15.74 -7.16 39.64
C LEU A 58 15.22 -7.25 38.19
N LEU A 59 15.81 -6.38 37.37
CA LEU A 59 16.04 -6.60 35.94
C LEU A 59 16.91 -7.87 35.74
N PRO A 60 16.50 -8.84 34.92
CA PRO A 60 17.42 -9.62 34.12
C PRO A 60 17.68 -8.85 32.84
N GLU A 61 18.94 -8.48 32.65
CA GLU A 61 19.48 -7.83 31.48
C GLU A 61 19.26 -8.75 30.27
N SER A 62 18.30 -8.40 29.40
CA SER A 62 18.07 -9.15 28.16
C SER A 62 19.24 -8.89 27.21
N PRO A 63 19.91 -9.93 26.69
CA PRO A 63 21.15 -9.78 25.94
C PRO A 63 20.86 -9.17 24.57
N VAL A 64 21.52 -8.03 24.29
CA VAL A 64 21.92 -7.57 22.95
C VAL A 64 20.85 -7.82 21.88
N GLY A 65 19.77 -7.03 21.92
CA GLY A 65 18.94 -6.84 20.75
C GLY A 65 19.77 -6.08 19.72
N SER A 66 20.22 -6.77 18.67
CA SER A 66 20.65 -6.11 17.44
C SER A 66 19.64 -5.01 17.11
N PRO A 67 20.06 -3.82 16.64
CA PRO A 67 19.09 -2.80 16.29
C PRO A 67 18.16 -3.43 15.25
N THR A 68 16.91 -3.72 15.64
CA THR A 68 15.87 -4.06 14.70
C THR A 68 15.81 -2.87 13.77
N MET A 69 16.43 -3.00 12.60
CA MET A 69 16.51 -1.93 11.62
C MET A 69 15.09 -1.73 11.14
N MET A 70 14.40 -0.82 11.83
CA MET A 70 13.04 -0.42 11.53
C MET A 70 13.07 0.04 10.08
N LEU A 71 12.29 -0.64 9.25
CA LEU A 71 12.11 -0.25 7.86
C LEU A 71 11.67 1.22 7.89
N GLN A 72 12.32 2.14 7.18
CA GLN A 72 11.97 3.55 7.22
C GLN A 72 10.86 3.84 6.23
N PRO A 73 9.87 4.69 6.58
CA PRO A 73 8.84 5.09 5.61
C PRO A 73 9.52 5.83 4.45
N GLY A 74 9.25 5.46 3.20
CA GLY A 74 9.79 6.15 2.02
C GLY A 74 10.81 5.32 1.22
N PRO A 75 12.07 5.77 1.03
CA PRO A 75 13.01 5.18 0.06
C PRO A 75 13.17 3.66 0.16
N GLN A 76 13.24 3.14 1.38
CA GLN A 76 13.44 1.71 1.62
C GLN A 76 12.27 0.83 1.14
N LEU A 77 11.05 1.37 1.08
CA LEU A 77 9.91 0.63 0.52
C LEU A 77 10.07 0.44 -0.99
N TYR A 78 10.54 1.48 -1.69
CA TYR A 78 10.86 1.38 -3.11
C TYR A 78 12.00 0.40 -3.34
N ASP A 79 12.97 0.34 -2.43
CA ASP A 79 14.04 -0.63 -2.55
C ASP A 79 13.54 -2.09 -2.47
N VAL A 80 12.59 -2.36 -1.59
CA VAL A 80 11.91 -3.66 -1.52
C VAL A 80 11.09 -3.92 -2.79
N MET A 81 10.36 -2.91 -3.29
CA MET A 81 9.56 -3.04 -4.51
C MET A 81 10.41 -3.38 -5.74
N ASP A 82 11.61 -2.81 -5.82
CA ASP A 82 12.53 -3.02 -6.94
C ASP A 82 13.28 -4.36 -6.82
N ALA A 83 13.55 -4.84 -5.60
CA ALA A 83 14.25 -6.11 -5.38
C ALA A 83 13.33 -7.34 -5.57
N VAL A 84 12.02 -7.22 -5.31
CA VAL A 84 11.08 -8.35 -5.34
C VAL A 84 10.41 -8.51 -6.72
N PRO A 85 10.47 -9.71 -7.35
CA PRO A 85 9.83 -9.95 -8.63
C PRO A 85 8.30 -9.76 -8.58
N ALA A 86 7.75 -8.96 -9.49
CA ALA A 86 6.31 -8.67 -9.58
C ALA A 86 5.42 -9.93 -9.57
N ARG A 87 5.85 -11.00 -10.26
CA ARG A 87 5.12 -12.28 -10.34
C ARG A 87 4.96 -12.99 -8.99
N ARG A 88 5.88 -12.76 -8.05
CA ARG A 88 5.88 -13.38 -6.71
C ARG A 88 5.45 -12.39 -5.62
N TRP A 89 4.95 -11.22 -6.01
CA TRP A 89 4.61 -10.15 -5.08
C TRP A 89 3.53 -10.53 -4.07
N LYS A 90 2.41 -11.10 -4.54
CA LYS A 90 1.32 -11.50 -3.65
C LYS A 90 1.77 -12.57 -2.64
N GLU A 91 2.54 -13.55 -3.10
CA GLU A 91 3.13 -14.58 -2.23
C GLU A 91 4.04 -13.95 -1.17
N PHE A 92 4.83 -12.95 -1.57
CA PHE A 92 5.71 -12.22 -0.67
C PHE A 92 4.95 -11.45 0.42
N VAL A 93 3.94 -10.65 0.08
CA VAL A 93 3.20 -9.89 1.10
C VAL A 93 2.37 -10.79 2.04
N ARG A 94 1.93 -11.96 1.56
CA ARG A 94 1.34 -13.01 2.41
C ARG A 94 2.35 -13.61 3.36
N THR A 95 3.55 -13.89 2.86
CA THR A 95 4.68 -14.39 3.63
C THR A 95 5.10 -13.38 4.70
N LEU A 96 5.04 -12.07 4.40
CA LEU A 96 5.23 -11.00 5.39
C LEU A 96 4.14 -10.97 6.48
N GLY A 97 3.00 -11.62 6.25
CA GLY A 97 1.87 -11.66 7.18
C GLY A 97 0.88 -10.53 6.98
N LEU A 98 0.86 -9.88 5.81
CA LEU A 98 -0.24 -8.98 5.45
C LEU A 98 -1.53 -9.81 5.28
N ARG A 99 -2.60 -9.41 5.95
CA ARG A 99 -3.89 -10.12 5.90
C ARG A 99 -4.44 -10.15 4.48
N GLU A 100 -5.07 -11.26 4.07
CA GLU A 100 -5.68 -11.41 2.74
C GLU A 100 -6.69 -10.30 2.44
N ALA A 101 -7.53 -9.93 3.42
CA ALA A 101 -8.50 -8.86 3.27
C ALA A 101 -7.86 -7.51 2.89
N GLU A 102 -6.63 -7.25 3.35
CA GLU A 102 -5.90 -6.01 3.04
C GLU A 102 -5.26 -6.07 1.65
N ILE A 103 -4.78 -7.25 1.25
CA ILE A 103 -4.28 -7.51 -0.10
C ILE A 103 -5.41 -7.28 -1.11
N GLU A 104 -6.58 -7.87 -0.85
CA GLU A 104 -7.77 -7.75 -1.69
C GLU A 104 -8.29 -6.32 -1.74
N ALA A 105 -8.39 -5.63 -0.60
CA ALA A 105 -8.81 -4.23 -0.55
C ALA A 105 -7.90 -3.34 -1.41
N VAL A 106 -6.57 -3.51 -1.30
CA VAL A 106 -5.62 -2.74 -2.12
C VAL A 106 -5.78 -3.01 -3.61
N GLU A 107 -6.03 -4.26 -4.02
CA GLU A 107 -6.23 -4.62 -5.44
C GLU A 107 -7.50 -4.00 -6.03
N VAL A 108 -8.55 -3.84 -5.23
CA VAL A 108 -9.82 -3.21 -5.65
C VAL A 108 -9.70 -1.69 -5.65
N GLU A 109 -9.07 -1.11 -4.63
CA GLU A 109 -8.95 0.34 -4.45
C GLU A 109 -7.96 0.98 -5.43
N ILE A 110 -6.92 0.24 -5.84
CA ILE A 110 -5.77 0.79 -6.55
C ILE A 110 -5.60 0.10 -7.90
N GLY A 111 -5.76 0.84 -8.99
CA GLY A 111 -5.66 0.28 -10.34
C GLY A 111 -4.23 0.02 -10.83
N ARG A 112 -3.22 0.73 -10.32
CA ARG A 112 -1.83 0.59 -10.77
C ARG A 112 -1.06 -0.36 -9.86
N PHE A 113 -0.45 -1.40 -10.46
CA PHE A 113 0.31 -2.41 -9.72
C PHE A 113 1.41 -1.84 -8.82
N ARG A 114 2.18 -0.85 -9.30
CA ARG A 114 3.25 -0.25 -8.51
C ARG A 114 2.73 0.46 -7.25
N ASP A 115 1.57 1.08 -7.36
CA ASP A 115 0.92 1.76 -6.23
C ASP A 115 0.33 0.72 -5.26
N GLN A 116 -0.19 -0.40 -5.78
CA GLN A 116 -0.59 -1.54 -4.95
C GLN A 116 0.58 -2.08 -4.12
N GLN A 117 1.75 -2.29 -4.75
CA GLN A 117 2.94 -2.79 -4.04
C GLN A 117 3.33 -1.87 -2.87
N TYR A 118 3.35 -0.56 -3.12
CA TYR A 118 3.65 0.43 -2.09
C TYR A 118 2.63 0.40 -0.94
N GLU A 119 1.33 0.40 -1.28
CA GLU A 119 0.26 0.45 -0.30
C GLU A 119 0.11 -0.84 0.50
N MET A 120 0.43 -2.00 -0.08
CA MET A 120 0.54 -3.28 0.65
C MET A 120 1.66 -3.22 1.70
N LEU A 121 2.86 -2.76 1.32
CA LEU A 121 3.97 -2.64 2.25
C LEU A 121 3.68 -1.63 3.36
N LYS A 122 3.05 -0.50 3.01
CA LYS A 122 2.66 0.53 3.97
C LYS A 122 1.67 -0.02 5.00
N ARG A 123 0.61 -0.73 4.57
CA ARG A 123 -0.37 -1.37 5.48
C ARG A 123 0.27 -2.46 6.34
N TRP A 124 1.12 -3.30 5.75
CA TRP A 124 1.84 -4.34 6.50
C TRP A 124 2.65 -3.76 7.65
N ARG A 125 3.36 -2.66 7.39
CA ARG A 125 4.17 -1.97 8.41
C ARG A 125 3.36 -1.32 9.52
N GLN A 126 2.12 -0.94 9.25
CA GLN A 126 1.22 -0.36 10.25
C GLN A 126 0.62 -1.44 11.16
N GLN A 127 0.55 -2.69 10.73
CA GLN A 127 -0.07 -3.79 11.49
C GLN A 127 0.83 -4.34 12.60
N GLN A 128 2.16 -4.24 12.46
CA GLN A 128 3.12 -4.86 13.37
C GLN A 128 4.41 -4.02 13.42
N PRO A 129 5.24 -4.10 14.48
CA PRO A 129 6.60 -3.56 14.46
C PRO A 129 7.45 -4.30 13.42
N ALA A 130 7.30 -3.89 12.17
CA ALA A 130 7.81 -4.53 10.98
C ALA A 130 9.12 -3.87 10.54
N GLY A 131 10.22 -4.60 10.71
CA GLY A 131 11.56 -4.19 10.31
C GLY A 131 12.07 -4.92 9.08
N LEU A 132 13.23 -4.50 8.58
CA LEU A 132 13.94 -5.17 7.48
C LEU A 132 14.22 -6.65 7.76
N GLY A 133 14.40 -7.03 9.03
CA GLY A 133 14.56 -8.44 9.42
C GLY A 133 13.41 -9.34 8.98
N ALA A 134 12.16 -8.85 9.07
CA ALA A 134 10.99 -9.61 8.62
C ALA A 134 10.94 -9.72 7.08
N VAL A 135 11.41 -8.68 6.37
CA VAL A 135 11.57 -8.71 4.92
C VAL A 135 12.58 -9.77 4.50
N TYR A 136 13.78 -9.77 5.09
CA TYR A 136 14.81 -10.76 4.79
C TYR A 136 14.33 -12.19 5.10
N ALA A 137 13.71 -12.40 6.26
CA ALA A 137 13.17 -13.71 6.62
C ALA A 137 12.06 -14.19 5.67
N ALA A 138 11.26 -13.28 5.09
CA ALA A 138 10.28 -13.63 4.07
C ALA A 138 10.94 -14.02 2.75
N LEU A 139 11.97 -13.28 2.32
CA LEU A 139 12.72 -13.59 1.10
C LEU A 139 13.40 -14.96 1.19
N GLU A 140 14.05 -15.25 2.31
CA GLU A 140 14.71 -16.55 2.56
C GLU A 140 13.70 -17.72 2.52
N ARG A 141 12.53 -17.58 3.17
CA ARG A 141 11.49 -18.62 3.15
C ARG A 141 10.91 -18.90 1.76
N MET A 142 10.97 -17.94 0.86
CA MET A 142 10.51 -18.08 -0.52
C MET A 142 11.62 -18.51 -1.50
N GLY A 143 12.85 -18.74 -1.02
CA GLY A 143 14.01 -19.01 -1.88
C GLY A 143 14.38 -17.82 -2.76
N LEU A 144 14.17 -16.60 -2.27
CA LEU A 144 14.52 -15.33 -2.91
C LEU A 144 15.83 -14.76 -2.36
N ASP A 145 16.82 -15.60 -2.07
CA ASP A 145 18.09 -15.20 -1.46
C ASP A 145 18.83 -14.14 -2.30
N GLY A 146 18.78 -14.26 -3.63
CA GLY A 146 19.35 -13.26 -4.53
C GLY A 146 18.69 -11.88 -4.40
N CYS A 147 17.38 -11.82 -4.13
CA CYS A 147 16.67 -10.57 -3.87
C CYS A 147 17.02 -9.99 -2.49
N ALA A 148 17.27 -10.85 -1.50
CA ALA A 148 17.70 -10.41 -0.18
C ALA A 148 19.09 -9.74 -0.24
N GLU A 149 20.03 -10.32 -0.98
CA GLU A 149 21.36 -9.73 -1.18
C GLU A 149 21.33 -8.44 -2.01
N ASP A 150 20.50 -8.38 -3.06
CA ASP A 150 20.30 -7.15 -3.83
C ASP A 150 19.71 -6.03 -2.95
N LEU A 151 18.70 -6.35 -2.15
CA LEU A 151 18.11 -5.40 -1.20
C LEU A 151 19.15 -4.92 -0.17
N ARG A 152 19.95 -5.82 0.42
CA ARG A 152 21.05 -5.45 1.34
C ARG A 152 22.02 -4.48 0.68
N SER A 153 22.40 -4.75 -0.58
CA SER A 153 23.33 -3.92 -1.35
C SER A 153 22.76 -2.53 -1.64
N ARG A 154 21.47 -2.44 -1.97
CA ARG A 154 20.77 -1.17 -2.22
C ARG A 154 20.69 -0.32 -0.96
N LEU A 155 20.36 -0.94 0.18
CA LEU A 155 20.22 -0.24 1.46
C LEU A 155 21.56 0.22 2.05
N GLN A 156 22.66 -0.53 1.80
CA GLN A 156 24.01 -0.15 2.22
C GLN A 156 24.58 1.04 1.42
N ARG A 157 24.15 1.19 0.17
CA ARG A 157 24.62 2.26 -0.71
C ARG A 157 24.09 3.63 -0.33
N GLY A 158 23.04 3.70 0.49
CA GLY A 158 22.40 4.94 0.91
C GLY A 158 21.71 5.68 -0.25
N PRO A 159 20.88 6.70 0.04
CA PRO A 159 20.36 7.62 -0.97
C PRO A 159 21.46 8.51 -1.56
#